data_AF-A0A923PUC9-F1
#
_entry.id   AF-A0A923PUC9-F1
#
_cell.length_a   1.000
_cell.length_b   1.000
_cell.length_c   1.000
_cell.angle_alpha   90.00
_cell.angle_beta   90.00
_cell.angle_gamma   90.00
#
_symmetry.space_group_name_H-M   'P 1'
#
loop_
_entity.id
_entity.type
_entity.pdbx_description
1 polymer ?
#
loop_
_entity_poly.entity_id
_entity_poly.type
_entity_poly.pdbx_seq_one_letter_code
_entity_poly.pdbx_strand_id
1 'polypeptide(L)'
;MASAPSAFLPSGFDPTKPIALIAGQGLYPQLVAQAIRRAGIPLRLIAFEEEPAAELVATFAPADQRTILVGQVGKMLRALEDLGAGSAYMAGQISPRKLFKGLHPDLKAVRILASLKRRNAETIFGAIAEEIAAIGVTLLDARAFLDDQLATTGNMTGRGFPIDRDYIDHGIQIARECARLDIGQGCVVRKGTVLAVEAYEGTDAMLTRAGTLKTDETLFVKTVKARQDFRFDVPCFGLRTLETMKAAGITAAALETGRVLILDKPAVLVAARKNGISLFGFK
;
A
#
# COMPACT_ATOMS: atom_id res chain seq x y z
N MET A 1 10.14 -27.97 10.34
CA MET A 1 8.95 -27.17 10.03
C MET A 1 9.34 -26.24 8.89
N ALA A 2 8.64 -26.24 7.77
CA ALA A 2 8.87 -25.22 6.74
C ALA A 2 8.63 -23.84 7.37
N SER A 3 9.52 -22.86 7.13
CA SER A 3 9.28 -21.49 7.56
C SER A 3 7.96 -20.99 6.99
N ALA A 4 7.18 -20.25 7.78
CA ALA A 4 5.96 -19.62 7.28
C ALA A 4 6.28 -18.82 6.01
N PRO A 5 5.39 -18.81 4.99
CA PRO A 5 5.67 -18.17 3.71
C PRO A 5 5.79 -16.64 3.79
N SER A 6 5.47 -16.05 4.95
CA SER A 6 5.63 -14.63 5.25
C SER A 6 5.68 -14.40 6.76
N ALA A 7 6.44 -13.39 7.20
CA ALA A 7 6.51 -12.98 8.60
C ALA A 7 5.25 -12.21 9.07
N PHE A 8 4.38 -11.80 8.15
CA PHE A 8 3.18 -11.01 8.43
C PHE A 8 1.89 -11.84 8.47
N LEU A 9 2.00 -13.16 8.37
CA LEU A 9 0.85 -14.04 8.53
C LEU A 9 0.47 -14.21 10.01
N PRO A 10 -0.83 -14.26 10.34
CA PRO A 10 -1.26 -14.55 11.70
C PRO A 10 -0.90 -15.98 12.10
N SER A 11 -0.71 -16.22 13.40
CA SER A 11 -0.34 -17.55 13.93
C SER A 11 -1.34 -18.66 13.62
N GLY A 12 -2.63 -18.32 13.45
CA GLY A 12 -3.71 -19.23 13.08
C GLY A 12 -3.99 -19.33 11.57
N PHE A 13 -3.09 -18.86 10.72
CA PHE A 13 -3.29 -18.91 9.27
C PHE A 13 -3.40 -20.35 8.77
N ASP A 14 -4.50 -20.66 8.09
CA ASP A 14 -4.75 -21.96 7.47
C ASP A 14 -4.42 -21.90 5.97
N PRO A 15 -3.27 -22.46 5.53
CA PRO A 15 -2.85 -22.40 4.13
C PRO A 15 -3.70 -23.28 3.19
N THR A 16 -4.58 -24.14 3.73
CA THR A 16 -5.45 -25.01 2.93
C THR A 16 -6.72 -24.29 2.48
N LYS A 17 -7.12 -23.23 3.18
CA LYS A 17 -8.27 -22.40 2.82
C LYS A 17 -7.86 -21.33 1.81
N PRO A 18 -8.74 -20.97 0.87
CA PRO A 18 -8.46 -19.90 -0.06
C PRO A 18 -8.29 -18.53 0.61
N ILE A 19 -7.38 -17.74 0.06
CA ILE A 19 -7.33 -16.29 0.27
C ILE A 19 -8.23 -15.63 -0.80
N ALA A 20 -9.13 -14.75 -0.39
CA ALA A 20 -9.86 -13.87 -1.30
C ALA A 20 -9.15 -12.53 -1.45
N LEU A 21 -8.61 -12.27 -2.64
CA LEU A 21 -8.03 -10.99 -3.01
C LEU A 21 -9.14 -10.01 -3.38
N ILE A 22 -9.35 -9.00 -2.55
CA ILE A 22 -10.24 -7.86 -2.81
C ILE A 22 -9.41 -6.82 -3.58
N ALA A 23 -9.60 -6.78 -4.90
CA ALA A 23 -8.71 -6.09 -5.82
C ALA A 23 -9.28 -4.76 -6.34
N GLY A 24 -8.51 -3.68 -6.14
CA GLY A 24 -8.65 -2.40 -6.82
C GLY A 24 -7.65 -2.23 -7.98
N GLN A 25 -7.30 -0.98 -8.28
CA GLN A 25 -6.37 -0.59 -9.33
C GLN A 25 -4.89 -0.81 -9.00
N GLY A 26 -4.08 -0.83 -10.06
CA GLY A 26 -2.62 -0.73 -10.02
C GLY A 26 -1.91 -2.08 -10.09
N LEU A 27 -0.58 -2.01 -9.97
CA LEU A 27 0.30 -3.20 -10.02
C LEU A 27 0.18 -4.06 -8.77
N TYR A 28 -0.22 -3.47 -7.64
CA TYR A 28 -0.16 -4.11 -6.33
C TYR A 28 -1.00 -5.40 -6.23
N PRO A 29 -2.28 -5.45 -6.66
CA PRO A 29 -3.05 -6.70 -6.72
C PRO A 29 -2.40 -7.81 -7.54
N GLN A 30 -1.70 -7.47 -8.63
CA GLN A 30 -1.02 -8.45 -9.48
C GLN A 30 0.18 -9.07 -8.74
N LEU A 31 0.97 -8.25 -8.06
CA LEU A 31 2.12 -8.72 -7.27
C LEU A 31 1.66 -9.63 -6.12
N VAL A 32 0.58 -9.25 -5.42
CA VAL A 32 -0.02 -10.09 -4.37
C VAL A 32 -0.50 -11.42 -4.93
N ALA A 33 -1.25 -11.40 -6.03
CA ALA A 33 -1.75 -12.62 -6.65
C ALA A 33 -0.61 -13.56 -7.08
N GLN A 34 0.46 -13.03 -7.67
CA GLN A 34 1.64 -13.80 -8.03
C GLN A 34 2.34 -14.37 -6.80
N ALA A 35 2.51 -13.56 -5.74
CA ALA A 35 3.17 -13.99 -4.51
C ALA A 35 2.40 -15.13 -3.80
N ILE A 36 1.08 -15.00 -3.68
CA ILE A 36 0.23 -16.04 -3.06
C ILE A 36 0.27 -17.33 -3.89
N ARG A 37 0.19 -17.23 -5.22
CA ARG A 37 0.28 -18.40 -6.12
C ARG A 37 1.64 -19.10 -6.01
N ARG A 38 2.74 -18.34 -5.93
CA ARG A 38 4.09 -18.91 -5.69
C ARG A 38 4.20 -19.63 -4.34
N ALA A 39 3.46 -19.18 -3.33
CA ALA A 39 3.38 -19.85 -2.03
C ALA A 39 2.48 -21.11 -2.05
N GLY A 40 1.83 -21.43 -3.18
CA GLY A 40 0.98 -22.62 -3.33
C GLY A 40 -0.36 -22.53 -2.62
N ILE A 41 -0.80 -21.32 -2.25
CA ILE A 41 -2.04 -21.12 -1.50
C ILE A 41 -3.21 -20.88 -2.47
N PRO A 42 -4.38 -21.51 -2.26
CA PRO A 42 -5.54 -21.27 -3.12
C PRO A 42 -5.95 -19.80 -3.10
N LEU A 43 -6.20 -19.22 -4.28
CA LEU A 43 -6.52 -17.80 -4.43
C LEU A 43 -7.84 -17.62 -5.15
N ARG A 44 -8.65 -16.69 -4.65
CA ARG A 44 -9.93 -16.25 -5.21
C ARG A 44 -9.91 -14.75 -5.41
N LEU A 45 -10.78 -14.24 -6.29
CA LEU A 45 -10.83 -12.82 -6.63
C LEU A 45 -12.18 -12.21 -6.27
N ILE A 46 -12.16 -11.08 -5.57
CA ILE A 46 -13.30 -10.17 -5.48
C ILE A 46 -12.85 -8.87 -6.14
N ALA A 47 -13.30 -8.63 -7.37
CA ALA A 47 -12.94 -7.46 -8.15
C ALA A 47 -13.96 -6.33 -7.92
N PHE A 48 -13.49 -5.13 -7.63
CA PHE A 48 -14.34 -3.95 -7.83
C PHE A 48 -14.52 -3.73 -9.33
N GLU A 49 -15.77 -3.58 -9.79
CA GLU A 49 -16.08 -3.40 -11.21
C GLU A 49 -15.19 -2.32 -11.83
N GLU A 50 -14.60 -2.58 -13.00
CA GLU A 50 -13.69 -1.68 -13.76
C GLU A 50 -12.43 -1.16 -13.03
N GLU A 51 -12.12 -1.63 -11.82
CA GLU A 51 -10.93 -1.16 -11.09
C GLU A 51 -9.69 -2.01 -11.36
N PRO A 52 -9.67 -3.35 -11.17
CA PRO A 52 -8.48 -4.15 -11.46
C PRO A 52 -8.25 -4.28 -12.96
N ALA A 53 -6.98 -4.46 -13.33
CA ALA A 53 -6.56 -4.70 -14.70
C ALA A 53 -7.24 -5.98 -15.26
N ALA A 54 -7.74 -5.92 -16.49
CA ALA A 54 -8.44 -7.05 -17.13
C ALA A 54 -7.55 -8.30 -17.22
N GLU A 55 -6.24 -8.11 -17.38
CA GLU A 55 -5.24 -9.16 -17.41
C GLU A 55 -5.19 -9.93 -16.09
N LEU A 56 -5.35 -9.25 -14.95
CA LEU A 56 -5.43 -9.91 -13.64
C LEU A 56 -6.70 -10.75 -13.54
N VAL A 57 -7.84 -10.15 -13.88
CA VAL A 57 -9.17 -10.80 -13.81
C VAL A 57 -9.19 -12.06 -14.68
N ALA A 58 -8.62 -11.99 -15.89
CA ALA A 58 -8.53 -13.12 -16.82
C ALA A 58 -7.70 -14.29 -16.30
N THR A 59 -6.86 -14.10 -15.27
CA THR A 59 -6.11 -15.21 -14.64
C THR A 59 -6.93 -16.05 -13.66
N PHE A 60 -8.20 -15.71 -13.42
CA PHE A 60 -9.10 -16.43 -12.52
C PHE A 60 -10.22 -17.13 -13.28
N ALA A 61 -10.53 -18.37 -12.87
CA ALA A 61 -11.70 -19.07 -13.41
C ALA A 61 -13.00 -18.35 -12.99
N PRO A 62 -14.07 -18.36 -13.81
CA PRO A 62 -15.34 -17.73 -13.46
C PRO A 62 -15.92 -18.16 -12.10
N ALA A 63 -15.73 -19.42 -11.71
CA ALA A 63 -16.18 -19.94 -10.41
C ALA A 63 -15.44 -19.30 -9.22
N ASP A 64 -14.19 -18.88 -9.45
CA ASP A 64 -13.23 -18.42 -8.44
C ASP A 64 -13.20 -16.89 -8.28
N GLN A 65 -14.07 -16.18 -9.00
CA GLN A 65 -14.15 -14.74 -8.96
C GLN A 65 -15.56 -14.21 -8.74
N ARG A 66 -15.66 -13.03 -8.12
CA ARG A 66 -16.89 -12.25 -7.98
C ARG A 66 -16.60 -10.79 -8.31
N THR A 67 -17.57 -10.13 -8.93
CA THR A 67 -17.51 -8.68 -9.20
C THR A 67 -18.49 -7.96 -8.28
N ILE A 68 -18.04 -6.87 -7.67
CA ILE A 68 -18.85 -6.02 -6.79
C ILE A 68 -18.69 -4.54 -7.15
N LEU A 69 -19.67 -3.72 -6.82
CA LEU A 69 -19.54 -2.26 -6.89
C LEU A 69 -18.93 -1.72 -5.59
N VAL A 70 -18.27 -0.57 -5.70
CA VAL A 70 -17.76 0.16 -4.53
C VAL A 70 -18.93 0.51 -3.60
N GLY A 71 -18.83 0.15 -2.32
CA GLY A 71 -19.88 0.35 -1.32
C GLY A 71 -20.77 -0.87 -1.06
N GLN A 72 -20.67 -1.96 -1.85
CA GLN A 72 -21.46 -3.17 -1.63
C GLN A 72 -20.81 -4.12 -0.59
N VAL A 73 -20.69 -3.65 0.65
CA VAL A 73 -20.04 -4.39 1.74
C VAL A 73 -20.74 -5.71 2.05
N GLY A 74 -22.07 -5.72 2.10
CA GLY A 74 -22.85 -6.95 2.29
C GLY A 74 -22.66 -7.97 1.17
N LYS A 75 -22.56 -7.52 -0.09
CA LYS A 75 -22.24 -8.45 -1.20
C LYS A 75 -20.81 -8.98 -1.11
N MET A 76 -19.85 -8.14 -0.70
CA MET A 76 -18.48 -8.55 -0.46
C MET A 76 -18.41 -9.65 0.60
N LEU A 77 -19.11 -9.50 1.72
CA LEU A 77 -19.17 -10.52 2.79
C LEU A 77 -19.73 -11.85 2.26
N ARG A 78 -20.85 -11.81 1.53
CA ARG A 78 -21.42 -13.02 0.90
C ARG A 78 -20.45 -13.67 -0.09
N ALA A 79 -19.75 -12.86 -0.89
CA ALA A 79 -18.75 -13.37 -1.81
C ALA A 79 -17.59 -14.07 -1.09
N LEU A 80 -17.16 -13.59 0.08
CA LEU A 80 -16.14 -14.26 0.89
C LEU A 80 -16.62 -15.65 1.36
N GLU A 81 -17.87 -15.75 1.80
CA GLU A 81 -18.49 -17.02 2.22
C GLU A 81 -18.66 -17.99 1.03
N ASP A 82 -19.23 -17.52 -0.09
CA ASP A 82 -19.46 -18.31 -1.31
C ASP A 82 -18.16 -18.85 -1.93
N LEU A 83 -17.06 -18.09 -1.80
CA LEU A 83 -15.73 -18.48 -2.26
C LEU A 83 -14.98 -19.37 -1.26
N GLY A 84 -15.58 -19.63 -0.08
CA GLY A 84 -15.01 -20.46 0.98
C GLY A 84 -13.74 -19.87 1.58
N ALA A 85 -13.57 -18.54 1.56
CA ALA A 85 -12.34 -17.90 1.96
C ALA A 85 -12.05 -18.09 3.45
N GLY A 86 -10.82 -18.49 3.81
CA GLY A 86 -10.35 -18.47 5.21
C GLY A 86 -9.72 -17.12 5.58
N SER A 87 -9.30 -16.36 4.57
CA SER A 87 -8.68 -15.05 4.75
C SER A 87 -9.01 -14.12 3.58
N ALA A 88 -9.05 -12.83 3.84
CA ALA A 88 -9.20 -11.78 2.84
C ALA A 88 -7.92 -10.96 2.74
N TYR A 89 -7.63 -10.42 1.56
CA TYR A 89 -6.49 -9.55 1.32
C TYR A 89 -6.95 -8.35 0.50
N MET A 90 -6.80 -7.13 1.02
CA MET A 90 -7.15 -5.92 0.28
C MET A 90 -5.91 -5.37 -0.42
N ALA A 91 -5.98 -5.20 -1.74
CA ALA A 91 -4.89 -4.63 -2.50
C ALA A 91 -5.41 -3.71 -3.61
N GLY A 92 -4.65 -2.65 -3.88
CA GLY A 92 -4.92 -1.71 -4.94
C GLY A 92 -5.75 -0.50 -4.51
N GLN A 93 -5.79 0.50 -5.38
CA GLN A 93 -6.48 1.75 -5.13
C GLN A 93 -7.92 1.71 -5.64
N ILE A 94 -8.78 2.54 -5.07
CA ILE A 94 -10.11 2.82 -5.62
C ILE A 94 -10.08 4.23 -6.19
N SER A 95 -10.57 4.40 -7.43
CA SER A 95 -10.72 5.72 -8.03
C SER A 95 -11.48 6.68 -7.10
N PRO A 96 -10.97 7.90 -6.84
CA PRO A 96 -11.72 8.92 -6.10
C PRO A 96 -13.09 9.20 -6.72
N ARG A 97 -13.21 9.13 -8.06
CA ARG A 97 -14.49 9.28 -8.76
C ARG A 97 -15.55 8.28 -8.30
N LYS A 98 -15.18 7.02 -8.00
CA LYS A 98 -16.15 6.02 -7.51
C LYS A 98 -16.62 6.32 -6.09
N LEU A 99 -15.80 6.97 -5.26
CA LEU A 99 -16.23 7.42 -3.93
C LEU A 99 -17.29 8.54 -3.99
N PHE A 100 -17.24 9.40 -5.03
CA PHE A 100 -18.17 10.54 -5.16
C PHE A 100 -19.36 10.30 -6.10
N LYS A 101 -19.18 9.52 -7.17
CA LYS A 101 -20.18 9.34 -8.26
C LYS A 101 -20.48 7.88 -8.62
N GLY A 102 -19.84 6.92 -7.97
CA GLY A 102 -20.00 5.49 -8.24
C GLY A 102 -20.11 4.64 -6.97
N LEU A 103 -20.54 5.27 -5.87
CA LEU A 103 -20.69 4.62 -4.58
C LEU A 103 -22.11 4.04 -4.50
N HIS A 104 -22.20 2.73 -4.33
CA HIS A 104 -23.46 2.00 -4.24
C HIS A 104 -23.55 1.32 -2.86
N PRO A 105 -23.81 2.10 -1.79
CA PRO A 105 -23.84 1.56 -0.43
C PRO A 105 -25.04 0.62 -0.28
N ASP A 106 -24.77 -0.64 0.01
CA ASP A 106 -25.83 -1.57 0.38
C ASP A 106 -26.27 -1.38 1.84
N LEU A 107 -27.34 -2.08 2.26
CA LEU A 107 -27.89 -1.95 3.61
C LEU A 107 -26.84 -2.17 4.71
N LYS A 108 -25.87 -3.07 4.48
CA LYS A 108 -24.79 -3.33 5.42
C LYS A 108 -23.85 -2.13 5.49
N ALA A 109 -23.42 -1.59 4.35
CA ALA A 109 -22.59 -0.39 4.31
C ALA A 109 -23.28 0.83 4.96
N VAL A 110 -24.58 1.04 4.70
CA VAL A 110 -25.36 2.11 5.34
C VAL A 110 -25.39 1.96 6.86
N ARG A 111 -25.60 0.74 7.36
CA ARG A 111 -25.61 0.46 8.81
C ARG A 111 -24.25 0.75 9.45
N ILE A 112 -23.16 0.33 8.82
CA ILE A 112 -21.79 0.65 9.27
C ILE A 112 -21.60 2.18 9.31
N LEU A 113 -21.89 2.89 8.23
CA LEU A 113 -21.72 4.34 8.18
C LEU A 113 -22.59 5.09 9.21
N ALA A 114 -23.75 4.55 9.56
CA ALA A 114 -24.63 5.11 10.57
C ALA A 114 -24.14 4.85 12.01
N SER A 115 -23.42 3.76 12.28
CA SER A 115 -22.89 3.45 13.61
C SER A 115 -21.60 4.21 13.95
N LEU A 116 -20.86 4.67 12.94
CA LEU A 116 -19.60 5.37 13.11
C LEU A 116 -19.78 6.82 13.58
N LYS A 117 -19.16 7.16 14.72
CA LYS A 117 -19.12 8.55 15.25
C LYS A 117 -18.38 9.52 14.34
N ARG A 118 -17.30 9.05 13.71
CA ARG A 118 -16.49 9.78 12.73
C ARG A 118 -16.39 8.92 11.49
N ARG A 119 -16.59 9.51 10.31
CA ARG A 119 -16.49 8.82 9.03
C ARG A 119 -15.18 9.23 8.37
N ASN A 120 -14.17 8.38 8.51
CA ASN A 120 -12.88 8.52 7.84
C ASN A 120 -12.40 7.12 7.39
N ALA A 121 -11.32 7.07 6.61
CA ALA A 121 -10.81 5.80 6.08
C ALA A 121 -10.56 4.77 7.20
N GLU A 122 -9.88 5.16 8.27
CA GLU A 122 -9.55 4.28 9.40
C GLU A 122 -10.79 3.64 10.05
N THR A 123 -11.79 4.45 10.41
CA THR A 123 -13.02 3.97 11.05
C THR A 123 -13.88 3.13 10.11
N ILE A 124 -13.94 3.49 8.82
CA ILE A 124 -14.71 2.76 7.81
C ILE A 124 -14.07 1.40 7.54
N PHE A 125 -12.77 1.36 7.25
CA PHE A 125 -12.08 0.10 6.97
C PHE A 125 -11.91 -0.77 8.22
N GLY A 126 -11.76 -0.15 9.39
CA GLY A 126 -11.79 -0.86 10.68
C GLY A 126 -13.10 -1.61 10.88
N ALA A 127 -14.25 -0.94 10.70
CA ALA A 127 -15.56 -1.58 10.81
C ALA A 127 -15.80 -2.66 9.73
N ILE A 128 -15.29 -2.46 8.51
CA ILE A 128 -15.32 -3.49 7.46
C ILE A 128 -14.49 -4.71 7.89
N ALA A 129 -13.31 -4.51 8.47
CA ALA A 129 -12.48 -5.60 8.95
C ALA A 129 -13.14 -6.39 10.09
N GLU A 130 -13.87 -5.72 10.98
CA GLU A 130 -14.67 -6.36 12.02
C GLU A 130 -15.80 -7.22 11.43
N GLU A 131 -16.49 -6.73 10.41
CA GLU A 131 -17.55 -7.46 9.70
C GLU A 131 -17.01 -8.69 8.94
N ILE A 132 -15.82 -8.57 8.34
CA ILE A 132 -15.10 -9.71 7.73
C ILE A 132 -14.74 -10.74 8.82
N ALA A 133 -14.25 -10.30 9.98
CA ALA A 133 -13.93 -11.19 11.09
C ALA A 133 -15.17 -11.89 11.66
N ALA A 134 -16.31 -11.21 11.70
CA ALA A 134 -17.57 -11.74 12.22
C ALA A 134 -18.11 -12.95 11.43
N ILE A 135 -17.75 -13.09 10.16
CA ILE A 135 -18.06 -14.26 9.32
C ILE A 135 -16.94 -15.32 9.32
N GLY A 136 -15.96 -15.19 10.22
CA GLY A 136 -14.86 -16.16 10.37
C GLY A 136 -13.73 -16.02 9.36
N VAL A 137 -13.66 -14.90 8.63
CA VAL A 137 -12.61 -14.61 7.66
C VAL A 137 -11.58 -13.67 8.28
N THR A 138 -10.29 -13.96 8.15
CA THR A 138 -9.24 -13.07 8.66
C THR A 138 -8.78 -12.08 7.58
N LEU A 139 -8.92 -10.77 7.82
CA LEU A 139 -8.29 -9.78 6.94
C LEU A 139 -6.78 -9.71 7.20
N LEU A 140 -5.99 -10.05 6.20
CA LEU A 140 -4.53 -10.15 6.29
C LEU A 140 -3.84 -8.78 6.27
N ASP A 141 -2.63 -8.74 6.82
CA ASP A 141 -1.70 -7.63 6.65
C ASP A 141 -1.30 -7.49 5.17
N ALA A 142 -1.37 -6.27 4.64
CA ALA A 142 -1.07 -5.94 3.24
C ALA A 142 0.44 -6.11 2.90
N ARG A 143 1.29 -6.46 3.86
CA ARG A 143 2.69 -6.85 3.62
C ARG A 143 2.87 -8.35 3.49
N ALA A 144 1.85 -9.16 3.86
CA ALA A 144 1.96 -10.60 3.78
C ALA A 144 2.27 -11.06 2.35
N PHE A 145 3.19 -12.02 2.24
CA PHE A 145 3.79 -12.57 1.01
C PHE A 145 4.71 -11.64 0.22
N LEU A 146 4.91 -10.40 0.68
CA LEU A 146 5.74 -9.39 0.00
C LEU A 146 6.90 -8.93 0.88
N ASP A 147 7.37 -9.79 1.77
CA ASP A 147 8.49 -9.55 2.68
C ASP A 147 9.75 -9.08 1.93
N ASP A 148 10.02 -9.67 0.76
CA ASP A 148 11.14 -9.33 -0.12
C ASP A 148 11.00 -7.96 -0.81
N GLN A 149 9.77 -7.45 -0.90
CA GLN A 149 9.44 -6.15 -1.51
C GLN A 149 9.57 -4.98 -0.51
N LEU A 150 9.74 -5.24 0.79
CA LEU A 150 9.87 -4.17 1.78
C LEU A 150 11.20 -3.42 1.65
N ALA A 151 11.21 -2.15 2.03
CA ALA A 151 12.45 -1.38 2.16
C ALA A 151 13.42 -2.07 3.13
N THR A 152 14.69 -2.17 2.72
CA THR A 152 15.76 -2.84 3.47
C THR A 152 16.77 -1.85 4.01
N THR A 153 17.31 -2.13 5.20
CA THR A 153 18.23 -1.23 5.92
C THR A 153 19.45 -0.86 5.09
N GLY A 154 19.83 0.42 5.17
CA GLY A 154 21.03 0.92 4.51
C GLY A 154 20.81 1.23 3.04
N ASN A 155 21.89 1.27 2.27
CA ASN A 155 21.82 1.66 0.87
C ASN A 155 21.33 0.51 -0.03
N MET A 156 20.27 0.74 -0.79
CA MET A 156 19.68 -0.26 -1.68
C MET A 156 20.17 -0.16 -3.14
N THR A 157 20.78 0.98 -3.50
CA THR A 157 21.21 1.29 -4.87
C THR A 157 22.70 1.08 -5.11
N GLY A 158 23.48 0.73 -4.08
CA GLY A 158 24.86 0.22 -4.17
C GLY A 158 25.97 1.27 -4.32
N ARG A 159 25.64 2.54 -4.60
CA ARG A 159 26.56 3.68 -4.50
C ARG A 159 26.52 4.24 -3.08
N GLY A 160 27.51 5.01 -2.62
CA GLY A 160 27.38 5.79 -1.39
C GLY A 160 26.12 6.67 -1.42
N PHE A 161 25.45 6.87 -0.28
CA PHE A 161 24.26 7.71 -0.25
C PHE A 161 24.69 9.19 -0.31
N PRO A 162 24.10 10.03 -1.19
CA PRO A 162 24.66 11.35 -1.51
C PRO A 162 24.29 12.45 -0.51
N ILE A 163 23.47 12.14 0.50
CA ILE A 163 22.98 13.11 1.47
C ILE A 163 23.64 12.85 2.82
N ASP A 164 24.09 13.91 3.48
CA ASP A 164 24.65 13.86 4.82
C ASP A 164 23.66 13.27 5.82
N ARG A 165 24.18 12.54 6.81
CA ARG A 165 23.40 11.88 7.85
C ARG A 165 22.51 12.87 8.61
N ASP A 166 23.01 14.06 8.92
CA ASP A 166 22.24 15.05 9.69
C ASP A 166 20.97 15.49 8.96
N TYR A 167 21.05 15.60 7.62
CA TYR A 167 19.89 15.96 6.79
C TYR A 167 18.92 14.79 6.60
N ILE A 168 19.42 13.55 6.61
CA ILE A 168 18.57 12.35 6.65
C ILE A 168 17.78 12.31 7.94
N ASP A 169 18.46 12.47 9.08
CA ASP A 169 17.85 12.39 10.40
C ASP A 169 16.82 13.53 10.60
N HIS A 170 17.12 14.74 10.12
CA HIS A 170 16.14 15.84 10.07
C HIS A 170 14.91 15.48 9.21
N GLY A 171 15.10 14.95 8.01
CA GLY A 171 13.99 14.54 7.14
C GLY A 171 13.12 13.44 7.78
N ILE A 172 13.75 12.47 8.45
CA ILE A 172 13.05 11.42 9.21
C ILE A 172 12.23 12.02 10.35
N GLN A 173 12.80 12.95 11.12
CA GLN A 173 12.09 13.63 12.19
C GLN A 173 10.83 14.33 11.67
N ILE A 174 10.95 15.12 10.61
CA ILE A 174 9.82 15.85 10.01
C ILE A 174 8.75 14.88 9.51
N ALA A 175 9.12 13.86 8.73
CA ALA A 175 8.16 12.88 8.22
C ALA A 175 7.40 12.17 9.36
N ARG A 176 8.10 11.81 10.44
CA ARG A 176 7.49 11.16 11.61
C ARG A 176 6.51 12.08 12.35
N GLU A 177 6.85 13.35 12.53
CA GLU A 177 5.95 14.30 13.18
C GLU A 177 4.70 14.56 12.32
N CYS A 178 4.85 14.67 11.00
CA CYS A 178 3.71 14.78 10.09
C CYS A 178 2.81 13.54 10.14
N ALA A 179 3.40 12.35 10.19
CA ALA A 179 2.66 11.10 10.31
C ALA A 179 1.97 10.95 11.68
N ARG A 180 2.61 11.42 12.76
CA ARG A 180 2.03 11.44 14.12
C ARG A 180 0.80 12.34 14.21
N LEU A 181 0.77 13.43 13.43
CA LEU A 181 -0.35 14.36 13.37
C LEU A 181 -1.42 13.98 12.33
N ASP A 182 -1.30 12.82 11.68
CA ASP A 182 -2.20 12.38 10.60
C ASP A 182 -2.27 13.34 9.40
N ILE A 183 -1.22 14.12 9.15
CA ILE A 183 -1.14 15.05 8.01
C ILE A 183 -0.81 14.27 6.73
N GLY A 184 0.28 13.52 6.76
CA GLY A 184 0.78 12.71 5.66
C GLY A 184 2.01 11.91 6.07
N GLN A 185 2.55 11.12 5.14
CA GLN A 185 3.55 10.09 5.43
C GLN A 185 4.91 10.38 4.78
N GLY A 186 5.08 11.54 4.16
CA GLY A 186 6.33 11.91 3.54
C GLY A 186 6.59 13.41 3.48
N CYS A 187 7.85 13.74 3.24
CA CYS A 187 8.30 15.11 3.05
C CYS A 187 9.51 15.17 2.11
N VAL A 188 9.76 16.34 1.54
CA VAL A 188 11.00 16.64 0.82
C VAL A 188 11.77 17.70 1.61
N VAL A 189 13.03 17.40 1.91
CA VAL A 189 13.95 18.32 2.59
C VAL A 189 15.20 18.59 1.75
N ARG A 190 15.89 19.68 2.04
CA ARG A 190 17.22 20.00 1.52
C ARG A 190 18.02 20.73 2.58
N LYS A 191 19.21 20.22 2.92
CA LYS A 191 20.18 20.89 3.82
C LYS A 191 19.53 21.52 5.07
N GLY A 192 18.67 20.76 5.74
CA GLY A 192 17.93 21.20 6.95
C GLY A 192 16.66 22.04 6.70
N THR A 193 16.32 22.36 5.45
CA THR A 193 15.10 23.09 5.09
C THR A 193 14.01 22.13 4.61
N VAL A 194 12.79 22.26 5.15
CA VAL A 194 11.61 21.53 4.64
C VAL A 194 11.07 22.24 3.41
N LEU A 195 11.05 21.54 2.27
CA LEU A 195 10.57 22.08 0.99
C LEU A 195 9.09 21.75 0.76
N ALA A 196 8.68 20.53 1.11
CA ALA A 196 7.31 20.07 1.00
C ALA A 196 6.99 19.00 2.03
N VAL A 197 5.75 18.96 2.46
CA VAL A 197 5.16 17.89 3.28
C VAL A 197 3.97 17.35 2.52
N GLU A 198 3.83 16.03 2.47
CA GLU A 198 2.68 15.34 1.90
C GLU A 198 1.45 15.58 2.78
N ALA A 199 0.31 15.85 2.16
CA ALA A 199 -0.97 15.82 2.83
C ALA A 199 -2.00 15.08 1.94
N TYR A 200 -3.19 15.64 1.79
CA TYR A 200 -4.28 15.02 1.03
C TYR A 200 -4.01 14.87 -0.47
N GLU A 201 -3.09 15.67 -1.03
CA GLU A 201 -2.76 15.62 -2.46
C GLU A 201 -2.02 14.33 -2.87
N GLY A 202 -1.38 13.67 -1.90
CA GLY A 202 -0.59 12.46 -2.10
C GLY A 202 0.85 12.70 -2.58
N THR A 203 1.64 11.63 -2.49
CA THR A 203 3.10 11.65 -2.69
C THR A 203 3.52 12.27 -4.02
N ASP A 204 2.94 11.86 -5.14
CA ASP A 204 3.39 12.31 -6.47
C ASP A 204 3.17 13.82 -6.66
N ALA A 205 2.01 14.34 -6.26
CA ALA A 205 1.71 15.77 -6.34
C ALA A 205 2.64 16.60 -5.43
N MET A 206 2.95 16.09 -4.23
CA MET A 206 3.93 16.69 -3.33
C MET A 206 5.33 16.73 -3.97
N LEU A 207 5.77 15.64 -4.62
CA LEU A 207 7.08 15.58 -5.29
C LEU A 207 7.15 16.57 -6.47
N THR A 208 6.10 16.63 -7.31
CA THR A 208 6.02 17.63 -8.39
C THR A 208 6.08 19.05 -7.85
N ARG A 209 5.34 19.34 -6.77
CA ARG A 209 5.36 20.66 -6.10
C ARG A 209 6.75 21.00 -5.57
N ALA A 210 7.44 20.06 -4.92
CA ALA A 210 8.80 20.27 -4.45
C ALA A 210 9.78 20.55 -5.61
N GLY A 211 9.62 19.88 -6.76
CA GLY A 211 10.43 20.09 -7.95
C GLY A 211 10.34 21.50 -8.55
N THR A 212 9.25 22.24 -8.30
CA THR A 212 9.10 23.62 -8.78
C THR A 212 10.12 24.60 -8.17
N LEU A 213 10.69 24.26 -7.01
CA LEU A 213 11.69 25.06 -6.30
C LEU A 213 13.09 24.98 -6.93
N LYS A 214 13.32 24.02 -7.85
CA LYS A 214 14.57 23.84 -8.63
C LYS A 214 15.85 23.95 -7.78
N THR A 215 16.03 23.00 -6.89
CA THR A 215 17.16 22.99 -5.95
C THR A 215 17.88 21.64 -5.93
N ASP A 216 19.12 21.60 -5.43
CA ASP A 216 19.98 20.41 -5.40
C ASP A 216 19.85 19.65 -4.07
N GLU A 217 20.49 18.47 -3.97
CA GLU A 217 20.58 17.67 -2.74
C GLU A 217 19.24 17.48 -2.00
N THR A 218 18.16 17.31 -2.77
CA THR A 218 16.83 17.08 -2.24
C THR A 218 16.68 15.63 -1.81
N LEU A 219 16.13 15.45 -0.62
CA LEU A 219 15.83 14.15 -0.03
C LEU A 219 14.33 14.00 0.16
N PHE A 220 13.74 13.01 -0.51
CA PHE A 220 12.40 12.55 -0.19
C PHE A 220 12.46 11.55 0.97
N VAL A 221 11.69 11.76 2.03
CA VAL A 221 11.56 10.78 3.12
C VAL A 221 10.13 10.27 3.15
N LYS A 222 9.96 8.95 3.24
CA LYS A 222 8.66 8.28 3.42
C LYS A 222 8.69 7.35 4.62
N THR A 223 7.74 7.56 5.52
CA THR A 223 7.54 6.81 6.77
C THR A 223 6.10 6.32 6.83
N VAL A 224 5.72 5.75 7.96
CA VAL A 224 4.39 5.20 8.20
C VAL A 224 3.83 5.78 9.50
N LYS A 225 2.51 5.83 9.64
CA LYS A 225 1.88 6.32 10.88
C LYS A 225 2.28 5.44 12.07
N ALA A 226 2.38 6.03 13.25
CA ALA A 226 2.75 5.28 14.46
C ALA A 226 1.75 4.18 14.80
N ARG A 227 0.45 4.44 14.60
CA ARG A 227 -0.65 3.48 14.77
C ARG A 227 -1.22 3.08 13.41
N GLN A 228 -0.37 2.49 12.58
CA GLN A 228 -0.77 2.05 11.24
C GLN A 228 -1.56 0.75 11.30
N ASP A 229 -2.72 0.73 10.65
CA ASP A 229 -3.40 -0.51 10.30
C ASP A 229 -2.94 -0.97 8.91
N PHE A 230 -2.02 -1.93 8.90
CA PHE A 230 -1.45 -2.45 7.67
C PHE A 230 -2.41 -3.33 6.88
N ARG A 231 -3.62 -3.63 7.35
CA ARG A 231 -4.57 -4.48 6.61
C ARG A 231 -5.17 -3.79 5.38
N PHE A 232 -5.19 -2.47 5.37
CA PHE A 232 -5.80 -1.66 4.30
C PHE A 232 -5.03 -0.40 3.96
N ASP A 233 -4.05 -0.01 4.77
CA ASP A 233 -3.22 1.17 4.52
C ASP A 233 -1.74 0.79 4.67
N VAL A 234 -1.13 0.44 3.54
CA VAL A 234 0.30 0.15 3.41
C VAL A 234 0.96 1.24 2.58
N PRO A 235 1.95 1.97 3.12
CA PRO A 235 2.64 3.00 2.36
C PRO A 235 3.51 2.38 1.26
N CYS A 236 3.27 2.80 0.02
CA CYS A 236 3.95 2.26 -1.16
C CYS A 236 4.93 3.26 -1.79
N PHE A 237 6.02 2.72 -2.34
CA PHE A 237 6.95 3.39 -3.25
C PHE A 237 7.06 2.53 -4.52
N GLY A 238 6.93 3.10 -5.71
CA GLY A 238 6.99 2.32 -6.96
C GLY A 238 7.64 3.08 -8.11
N LEU A 239 7.65 2.47 -9.29
CA LEU A 239 8.22 3.06 -10.51
C LEU A 239 7.63 4.44 -10.82
N ARG A 240 6.31 4.62 -10.66
CA ARG A 240 5.66 5.92 -10.84
C ARG A 240 6.19 7.01 -9.91
N THR A 241 6.42 6.69 -8.64
CA THR A 241 7.02 7.63 -7.67
C THR A 241 8.47 7.94 -8.06
N LEU A 242 9.23 6.93 -8.50
CA LEU A 242 10.60 7.10 -8.97
C LEU A 242 10.67 7.99 -10.24
N GLU A 243 9.74 7.82 -11.18
CA GLU A 243 9.59 8.66 -12.37
C GLU A 243 9.23 10.10 -12.00
N THR A 244 8.33 10.28 -11.04
CA THR A 244 7.95 11.60 -10.53
C THR A 244 9.15 12.29 -9.85
N MET A 245 9.92 11.56 -9.04
CA MET A 245 11.17 12.08 -8.46
C MET A 245 12.15 12.52 -9.54
N LYS A 246 12.35 11.68 -10.58
CA LYS A 246 13.22 12.03 -11.72
C LYS A 246 12.77 13.32 -12.40
N ALA A 247 11.48 13.43 -12.72
CA ALA A 247 10.91 14.61 -13.36
C ALA A 247 11.03 15.87 -12.47
N ALA A 248 10.94 15.71 -11.15
CA ALA A 248 11.08 16.77 -10.17
C ALA A 248 12.55 17.13 -9.83
N GLY A 249 13.53 16.40 -10.37
CA GLY A 249 14.96 16.60 -10.05
C GLY A 249 15.35 16.10 -8.65
N ILE A 250 14.55 15.23 -8.04
CA ILE A 250 14.81 14.65 -6.72
C ILE A 250 15.60 13.35 -6.90
N THR A 251 16.81 13.30 -6.35
CA THR A 251 17.78 12.22 -6.62
C THR A 251 18.06 11.33 -5.42
N ALA A 252 17.45 11.57 -4.27
CA ALA A 252 17.59 10.73 -3.09
C ALA A 252 16.23 10.46 -2.41
N ALA A 253 16.02 9.23 -1.96
CA ALA A 253 14.92 8.89 -1.06
C ALA A 253 15.36 8.03 0.13
N ALA A 254 14.77 8.29 1.29
CA ALA A 254 14.86 7.48 2.49
C ALA A 254 13.49 6.86 2.82
N LEU A 255 13.43 5.54 2.98
CA LEU A 255 12.20 4.77 3.18
C LEU A 255 12.27 3.98 4.49
N GLU A 256 11.19 3.96 5.27
CA GLU A 256 11.16 3.23 6.54
C GLU A 256 11.14 1.71 6.32
N THR A 257 12.12 1.03 6.91
CA THR A 257 12.36 -0.40 6.74
C THR A 257 11.27 -1.24 7.40
N GLY A 258 10.90 -2.35 6.76
CA GLY A 258 9.87 -3.26 7.26
C GLY A 258 8.44 -2.69 7.26
N ARG A 259 8.26 -1.42 6.83
CA ARG A 259 6.95 -0.74 6.82
C ARG A 259 6.56 -0.19 5.46
N VAL A 260 7.51 0.37 4.70
CA VAL A 260 7.25 0.86 3.34
C VAL A 260 7.45 -0.28 2.33
N LEU A 261 6.42 -0.51 1.51
CA LEU A 261 6.43 -1.49 0.43
C LEU A 261 7.00 -0.87 -0.85
N ILE A 262 8.02 -1.50 -1.44
CA ILE A 262 8.56 -1.12 -2.74
C ILE A 262 7.91 -2.00 -3.81
N LEU A 263 6.93 -1.47 -4.54
CA LEU A 263 6.17 -2.22 -5.55
C LEU A 263 7.09 -2.57 -6.73
N ASP A 264 7.33 -3.87 -6.92
CA ASP A 264 8.34 -4.41 -7.83
C ASP A 264 9.73 -3.86 -7.52
N LYS A 265 10.19 -4.16 -6.30
CA LYS A 265 11.49 -3.76 -5.78
C LYS A 265 12.64 -4.05 -6.76
N PRO A 266 12.76 -5.24 -7.39
CA PRO A 266 13.80 -5.48 -8.38
C PRO A 266 13.79 -4.45 -9.53
N ALA A 267 12.64 -4.20 -10.15
CA ALA A 267 12.53 -3.22 -11.23
C ALA A 267 12.82 -1.79 -10.75
N VAL A 268 12.32 -1.41 -9.57
CA VAL A 268 12.58 -0.09 -8.96
C VAL A 268 14.07 0.12 -8.71
N LEU A 269 14.79 -0.87 -8.17
CA LEU A 269 16.23 -0.74 -7.92
C LEU A 269 17.04 -0.61 -9.22
N VAL A 270 16.67 -1.35 -10.27
CA VAL A 270 17.29 -1.22 -11.60
C VAL A 270 17.03 0.17 -12.18
N ALA A 271 15.78 0.64 -12.14
CA ALA A 271 15.42 1.95 -12.64
C ALA A 271 16.09 3.08 -11.83
N ALA A 272 16.18 2.95 -10.50
CA ALA A 272 16.80 3.95 -9.63
C ALA A 272 18.28 4.11 -10.00
N ARG A 273 19.02 3.00 -10.13
CA ARG A 273 20.43 3.00 -10.56
C ARG A 273 20.61 3.64 -11.93
N LYS A 274 19.77 3.28 -12.90
CA LYS A 274 19.81 3.84 -14.26
C LYS A 274 19.57 5.35 -14.28
N ASN A 275 18.68 5.85 -13.42
CA ASN A 275 18.32 7.27 -13.34
C ASN A 275 19.17 8.07 -12.34
N GLY A 276 20.17 7.46 -11.69
CA GLY A 276 21.01 8.14 -10.70
C GLY A 276 20.28 8.51 -9.41
N ILE A 277 19.16 7.85 -9.10
CA ILE A 277 18.40 8.06 -7.86
C ILE A 277 18.89 7.07 -6.80
N SER A 278 19.25 7.58 -5.62
CA SER A 278 19.74 6.78 -4.50
C SER A 278 18.61 6.46 -3.53
N LEU A 279 18.51 5.20 -3.11
CA LEU A 279 17.50 4.75 -2.13
C LEU A 279 18.16 4.23 -0.86
N PHE A 280 17.70 4.71 0.29
CA PHE A 280 18.20 4.34 1.61
C PHE A 280 17.06 3.85 2.50
N GLY A 281 17.30 2.78 3.27
CA GLY A 281 16.36 2.28 4.27
C GLY A 281 16.76 2.70 5.68
N PHE A 282 15.85 3.35 6.40
CA PHE A 282 16.03 3.75 7.80
C PHE A 282 15.13 2.94 8.75
N LYS A 283 15.51 2.87 10.03
CA LYS A 283 14.71 2.26 11.08
C LYS A 283 13.77 3.26 11.71
#